data_AF-E2AQC3-F1
#
_entry.id   AF-E2AQC3-F1
#
_cell.length_a   1.000
_cell.length_b   1.000
_cell.length_c   1.000
_cell.angle_alpha   90.00
_cell.angle_beta   90.00
_cell.angle_gamma   90.00
#
_symmetry.space_group_name_H-M   'P 1'
#
loop_
_entity.id
_entity.type
_entity.pdbx_description
1 polymer ?
#
loop_
_entity_poly.entity_id
_entity_poly.type
_entity_poly.pdbx_seq_one_letter_code
_entity_poly.pdbx_strand_id
1 'polypeptide(L)'
;MERAQQYIRHDIPKDAIMLTKYEALNHQTKFYTNWKPQSDVWPLLYGRPILATAAACTGFYINLRFRKKLKLRDYSSIFTIAGVTAVPTAMTGLCYSEFVLNKLLLLEVRCPLCLETRSVFSQIFTGIFFPLMLVPIANFSVSINYFCSITLI
;
A
#
# COMPACT_ATOMS: atom_id res chain seq x y z
N MET A 1 25.03 8.16 19.59
CA MET A 1 23.61 8.34 19.97
C MET A 1 23.38 9.52 20.93
N GLU A 2 24.40 10.33 21.24
CA GLU A 2 24.31 11.44 22.20
C GLU A 2 23.87 12.78 21.58
N ARG A 3 24.00 12.97 20.26
CA ARG A 3 23.66 14.24 19.58
C ARG A 3 22.16 14.53 19.48
N ALA A 4 21.29 13.53 19.68
CA ALA A 4 19.84 13.71 19.57
C ALA A 4 19.19 14.24 20.86
N GLN A 5 19.79 13.98 22.04
CA GLN A 5 19.24 14.43 23.32
C GLN A 5 19.55 15.90 23.63
N GLN A 6 20.55 16.49 22.97
CA GLN A 6 20.98 17.86 23.25
C GLN A 6 20.02 18.92 22.66
N TYR A 7 19.17 18.56 21.70
CA TYR A 7 18.16 19.45 21.11
C TYR A 7 16.85 19.55 21.93
N ILE A 8 16.60 18.66 22.89
CA ILE A 8 15.31 18.55 23.59
C ILE A 8 15.25 19.46 24.84
N ARG A 9 16.34 20.18 25.14
CA ARG A 9 16.38 21.19 26.23
C ARG A 9 16.40 22.62 25.69
N HIS A 10 15.83 22.87 24.51
CA HIS A 10 15.27 24.18 24.21
C HIS A 10 13.83 24.15 24.69
N ASP A 11 13.48 25.09 25.56
CA ASP A 11 12.13 25.27 26.10
C ASP A 11 11.12 25.11 24.96
N ILE A 12 10.19 24.15 25.14
CA ILE A 12 9.02 24.03 24.28
C ILE A 12 8.42 25.44 24.19
N PRO A 13 8.27 26.03 22.99
CA PRO A 13 7.77 27.39 22.88
C PRO A 13 6.42 27.45 23.60
N LYS A 14 6.17 28.54 24.33
CA LYS A 14 4.97 28.67 25.18
C LYS A 14 3.66 28.52 24.40
N ASP A 15 3.71 28.66 23.07
CA ASP A 15 2.60 28.49 22.13
C ASP A 15 2.55 27.07 21.50
N ALA A 16 3.27 26.10 22.05
CA ALA A 16 3.24 24.73 21.54
C ALA A 16 1.90 24.07 21.85
N ILE A 17 1.12 23.83 20.80
CA ILE A 17 -0.11 23.05 20.90
C ILE A 17 0.28 21.58 21.02
N MET A 18 -0.03 20.96 22.16
CA MET A 18 0.13 19.53 22.36
C MET A 18 -0.86 18.78 21.47
N LEU A 19 -0.42 18.39 20.28
CA LEU A 19 -1.23 17.59 19.35
C LEU A 19 -1.05 16.10 19.60
N THR A 20 -2.16 15.38 19.50
CA THR A 20 -2.14 13.92 19.41
C THR A 20 -1.48 13.49 18.10
N LYS A 21 -0.83 12.32 18.04
CA LYS A 21 -0.20 11.80 16.80
C LYS A 21 -1.14 11.84 15.60
N TYR A 22 -2.41 11.49 15.82
CA TYR A 22 -3.44 11.53 14.78
C TYR A 22 -3.73 12.96 14.29
N GLU A 23 -3.84 13.92 15.20
CA GLU A 23 -4.07 15.32 14.86
C GLU A 23 -2.88 15.90 14.10
N ALA A 24 -1.65 15.53 14.49
CA ALA A 24 -0.43 15.94 13.81
C ALA A 24 -0.40 15.43 12.36
N LEU A 25 -0.73 14.15 12.15
CA LEU A 25 -0.83 13.55 10.81
C LEU A 25 -1.90 14.24 9.95
N ASN A 26 -3.08 14.50 10.52
CA ASN A 26 -4.16 15.16 9.80
C ASN A 26 -3.79 16.60 9.42
N HIS A 27 -3.15 17.34 10.34
CA HIS A 27 -2.67 18.69 10.09
C HIS A 27 -1.63 18.71 8.97
N GLN A 28 -0.62 17.85 9.04
CA GLN A 28 0.41 17.74 8.02
C GLN A 28 -0.16 17.29 6.67
N THR A 29 -1.15 16.39 6.68
CA THR A 29 -1.86 15.96 5.47
C THR A 29 -2.56 17.11 4.77
N LYS A 30 -3.30 17.92 5.53
CA LYS A 30 -3.93 19.13 4.99
C LYS A 30 -2.91 20.15 4.50
N PHE A 31 -1.76 20.26 5.17
CA PHE A 31 -0.70 21.18 4.80
C PHE A 31 -0.07 20.83 3.44
N TYR A 32 0.40 19.59 3.24
CA TYR A 32 1.08 19.24 1.98
C TYR A 32 0.10 19.15 0.80
N THR A 33 -1.15 18.78 1.04
CA THR A 33 -2.17 18.69 -0.04
C THR A 33 -2.53 20.06 -0.63
N ASN A 34 -2.53 21.10 0.19
CA ASN A 34 -2.81 22.48 -0.22
C ASN A 34 -1.56 23.28 -0.62
N TRP A 35 -0.38 22.67 -0.57
CA TRP A 35 0.88 23.32 -0.90
C TRP A 35 0.95 23.72 -2.39
N LYS A 36 1.43 24.94 -2.65
CA LYS A 36 1.70 25.46 -4.01
C LYS A 36 3.16 25.92 -4.11
N PRO A 37 3.91 25.52 -5.14
CA PRO A 37 3.52 24.63 -6.25
C PRO A 37 3.52 23.14 -5.85
N GLN A 38 2.61 22.35 -6.42
CA GLN A 38 2.53 20.90 -6.12
C GLN A 38 3.72 20.09 -6.66
N SER A 39 4.53 20.68 -7.54
CA SER A 39 5.77 20.08 -8.03
C SER A 39 6.75 19.74 -6.91
N ASP A 40 6.73 20.47 -5.80
CA ASP A 40 7.73 20.29 -4.74
C ASP A 40 7.35 19.15 -3.78
N VAL A 41 6.05 18.85 -3.71
CA VAL A 41 5.46 17.83 -2.82
C VAL A 41 4.93 16.61 -3.58
N TRP A 42 5.25 16.50 -4.88
CA TRP A 42 4.79 15.41 -5.74
C TRP A 42 5.05 14.00 -5.16
N PRO A 43 6.19 13.69 -4.48
CA PRO A 43 6.43 12.35 -3.97
C PRO A 43 5.47 11.99 -2.83
N LEU A 44 5.06 12.97 -2.02
CA LEU A 44 4.10 12.78 -0.94
C LEU A 44 2.67 12.63 -1.48
N LEU A 45 2.34 13.39 -2.53
CA LEU A 45 1.02 13.36 -3.15
C LEU A 45 0.77 12.07 -3.93
N TYR A 46 1.76 11.66 -4.74
CA TYR A 46 1.63 10.55 -5.68
C TYR A 46 2.29 9.23 -5.21
N GLY A 47 3.05 9.22 -4.12
CA GLY A 47 3.74 8.01 -3.64
C GLY A 47 2.78 6.85 -3.37
N ARG A 48 1.72 7.08 -2.59
CA ARG A 48 0.70 6.06 -2.29
C ARG A 48 -0.02 5.54 -3.56
N PRO A 49 -0.60 6.39 -4.44
CA PRO A 49 -1.31 5.89 -5.62
C PRO A 49 -0.38 5.20 -6.63
N ILE A 50 0.88 5.62 -6.77
CA ILE A 50 1.85 4.92 -7.64
C ILE A 50 2.08 3.50 -7.14
N LEU A 51 2.37 3.33 -5.86
CA LEU A 51 2.62 2.02 -5.25
C LEU A 51 1.39 1.11 -5.27
N ALA A 52 0.21 1.69 -5.02
CA ALA A 52 -1.07 1.00 -5.12
C ALA A 52 -1.35 0.52 -6.55
N THR A 53 -1.10 1.37 -7.55
CA THR A 53 -1.29 1.02 -8.97
C THR A 53 -0.31 -0.07 -9.40
N ALA A 54 0.95 -0.01 -8.96
CA ALA A 54 1.93 -1.04 -9.23
C ALA A 54 1.50 -2.42 -8.67
N ALA A 55 0.95 -2.45 -7.46
CA ALA A 55 0.40 -3.68 -6.87
C ALA A 55 -0.82 -4.18 -7.65
N ALA A 56 -1.72 -3.29 -8.10
CA ALA A 56 -2.87 -3.63 -8.92
C ALA A 56 -2.45 -4.28 -10.25
N CYS A 57 -1.51 -3.65 -10.97
CA CYS A 57 -0.97 -4.17 -12.23
C CYS A 57 -0.34 -5.55 -12.05
N THR A 58 0.38 -5.76 -10.95
CA THR A 58 1.02 -7.04 -10.65
C THR A 58 -0.02 -8.14 -10.39
N GLY A 59 -1.02 -7.87 -9.53
CA GLY A 59 -2.11 -8.80 -9.28
C GLY A 59 -2.91 -9.13 -10.55
N PHE A 60 -3.19 -8.12 -11.38
CA PHE A 60 -3.86 -8.29 -12.67
C PHE A 60 -3.07 -9.18 -13.62
N TYR A 61 -1.78 -8.91 -13.78
CA TYR A 61 -0.90 -9.69 -14.67
C TYR A 61 -0.78 -11.15 -14.25
N ILE A 62 -0.58 -11.42 -12.95
CA ILE A 62 -0.50 -12.77 -12.41
C ILE A 62 -1.83 -13.51 -12.64
N ASN A 63 -2.96 -12.85 -12.36
CA ASN A 63 -4.29 -13.43 -12.56
C ASN A 63 -4.56 -13.78 -14.02
N LEU A 64 -4.20 -12.91 -14.96
CA LEU A 64 -4.32 -13.20 -16.40
C LEU A 64 -3.49 -14.41 -16.81
N ARG A 65 -2.27 -14.55 -16.29
CA ARG A 65 -1.39 -15.69 -16.59
C ARG A 65 -1.99 -17.00 -16.08
N PHE A 66 -2.53 -17.01 -14.85
CA PHE A 66 -3.18 -18.19 -14.26
C PHE A 66 -4.47 -18.56 -15.00
N ARG A 67 -5.33 -17.59 -15.32
CA ARG A 67 -6.57 -17.84 -16.07
C ARG A 67 -6.32 -18.42 -17.45
N LYS A 68 -5.32 -17.90 -18.17
CA LYS A 68 -4.89 -18.47 -19.46
C LYS A 68 -4.45 -19.93 -19.35
N LYS A 69 -3.80 -20.32 -18.25
CA LYS A 69 -3.37 -21.71 -18.01
C LYS A 69 -4.52 -22.64 -17.64
N LEU A 70 -5.46 -22.17 -16.83
CA LEU A 70 -6.63 -22.93 -16.38
C LEU A 70 -7.78 -22.95 -17.40
N LYS A 71 -7.67 -22.21 -18.51
CA LYS A 71 -8.72 -22.05 -19.55
C LYS A 71 -10.08 -21.62 -18.97
N LEU A 72 -10.05 -20.91 -17.85
CA LEU A 72 -11.19 -20.24 -17.26
C LEU A 72 -11.54 -19.07 -18.20
N ARG A 73 -12.59 -19.24 -19.01
CA ARG A 73 -13.09 -18.23 -19.95
C ARG A 73 -13.74 -17.07 -19.17
N ASP A 74 -14.90 -16.57 -19.60
CA ASP A 74 -15.55 -15.41 -18.98
C ASP A 74 -16.23 -15.70 -17.64
N TYR A 75 -16.26 -16.97 -17.21
CA TYR A 75 -16.88 -17.36 -15.95
C TYR A 75 -16.22 -16.65 -14.76
N SER A 76 -17.03 -15.85 -14.06
CA SER A 76 -16.66 -15.06 -12.88
C SER A 76 -15.40 -14.20 -13.03
N SER A 77 -15.05 -13.81 -14.27
CA SER A 77 -13.80 -13.08 -14.58
C SER A 77 -13.68 -11.76 -13.85
N ILE A 78 -14.76 -10.98 -13.89
CA ILE A 78 -14.81 -9.64 -13.31
C ILE A 78 -14.62 -9.72 -11.79
N PHE A 79 -15.30 -10.64 -11.10
CA PHE A 79 -15.22 -10.77 -9.65
C PHE A 79 -13.85 -11.28 -9.18
N THR A 80 -13.27 -12.28 -9.86
CA THR A 80 -11.93 -12.76 -9.52
C THR A 80 -10.89 -11.67 -9.76
N ILE A 81 -10.95 -10.98 -10.90
CA ILE A 81 -10.03 -9.87 -11.20
C ILE A 81 -10.16 -8.78 -10.15
N ALA A 82 -11.38 -8.29 -9.90
CA ALA A 82 -11.62 -7.21 -8.94
C ALA A 82 -11.12 -7.57 -7.54
N GLY A 83 -11.42 -8.76 -7.02
CA GLY A 83 -10.96 -9.18 -5.69
C GLY A 83 -9.44 -9.32 -5.63
N VAL A 84 -8.84 -9.97 -6.62
CA VAL A 84 -7.40 -10.23 -6.67
C VAL A 84 -6.59 -8.96 -6.92
N THR A 85 -7.15 -7.92 -7.54
CA THR A 85 -6.46 -6.62 -7.69
C THR A 85 -6.74 -5.68 -6.52
N ALA A 86 -7.97 -5.63 -6.02
CA ALA A 86 -8.35 -4.68 -4.97
C ALA A 86 -7.68 -5.00 -3.64
N VAL A 87 -7.58 -6.28 -3.25
CA VAL A 87 -7.01 -6.68 -1.95
C VAL A 87 -5.52 -6.33 -1.86
N PRO A 88 -4.64 -6.70 -2.80
CA PRO A 88 -3.24 -6.29 -2.76
C PRO A 88 -3.06 -4.77 -2.83
N THR A 89 -3.90 -4.08 -3.61
CA THR A 89 -3.86 -2.61 -3.74
C THR A 89 -4.18 -1.93 -2.41
N ALA A 90 -5.26 -2.35 -1.75
CA ALA A 90 -5.66 -1.82 -0.45
C ALA A 90 -4.59 -2.12 0.61
N MET A 91 -4.10 -3.37 0.66
CA MET A 91 -3.07 -3.78 1.61
C MET A 91 -1.77 -2.98 1.43
N THR A 92 -1.32 -2.81 0.18
CA THR A 92 -0.14 -2.01 -0.16
C THR A 92 -0.31 -0.56 0.32
N GLY A 93 -1.47 0.05 0.02
CA GLY A 93 -1.77 1.42 0.43
C GLY A 93 -1.80 1.62 1.95
N LEU A 94 -2.36 0.65 2.69
CA LEU A 94 -2.39 0.66 4.16
C LEU A 94 -0.98 0.49 4.74
N CYS A 95 -0.24 -0.52 4.29
CA CYS A 95 1.13 -0.76 4.76
C CYS A 95 2.05 0.43 4.47
N TYR A 96 1.96 1.04 3.28
CA TYR A 96 2.72 2.23 2.95
C TYR A 96 2.37 3.42 3.86
N SER A 97 1.08 3.64 4.12
CA SER A 97 0.63 4.74 4.99
C SER A 97 1.16 4.59 6.41
N GLU A 98 1.03 3.38 6.99
CA GLU A 98 1.44 3.12 8.37
C GLU A 98 2.96 3.05 8.57
N PHE A 99 3.66 2.33 7.68
CA PHE A 99 5.08 2.05 7.89
C PHE A 99 6.02 3.11 7.32
N VAL A 100 5.56 3.90 6.35
CA VAL A 100 6.41 4.87 5.64
C VAL A 100 5.87 6.28 5.82
N LEU A 101 4.65 6.55 5.37
CA LEU A 101 4.12 7.92 5.32
C LEU A 101 3.96 8.54 6.71
N ASN A 102 3.37 7.80 7.67
CA ASN A 102 3.17 8.30 9.03
C ASN A 102 4.51 8.64 9.71
N LYS A 103 5.54 7.82 9.51
CA LYS A 103 6.89 8.06 10.07
C LYS A 103 7.59 9.24 9.42
N LEU A 104 7.41 9.40 8.11
CA LEU A 104 7.98 10.52 7.36
C LEU A 104 7.33 11.85 7.77
N LEU A 105 6.00 11.87 7.91
CA LEU A 105 5.23 13.04 8.32
C LEU A 105 5.59 13.49 9.74
N LEU A 106 5.67 12.56 10.71
CA LEU A 106 6.11 12.89 12.07
C LEU A 106 7.61 13.26 12.19
N LEU A 107 8.34 13.26 11.07
CA LEU A 107 9.78 13.50 11.04
C LEU A 107 10.57 12.54 11.97
N GLU A 108 10.03 11.33 12.21
CA GLU A 108 10.65 10.32 13.08
C GLU A 108 11.63 9.41 12.30
N VAL A 109 12.44 10.02 11.44
CA VAL A 109 13.37 9.30 10.55
C VAL A 109 14.72 9.11 11.26
N ARG A 110 14.89 7.99 11.97
CA ARG A 110 16.17 7.65 12.62
C ARG A 110 17.26 7.27 11.61
N CYS A 111 16.86 6.64 10.51
CA CYS A 111 17.73 6.02 9.52
C CYS A 111 17.02 6.04 8.14
N PRO A 112 17.47 6.85 7.17
CA PRO A 112 16.79 6.95 5.87
C PRO A 112 16.84 5.63 5.09
N LEU A 113 17.99 4.94 5.11
CA LEU A 113 18.17 3.64 4.45
C LEU A 113 17.24 2.56 5.02
N CYS A 114 16.99 2.58 6.33
CA CYS A 114 16.10 1.63 7.00
C CYS A 114 14.64 1.87 6.61
N LEU A 115 14.26 3.13 6.41
CA LEU A 115 12.91 3.48 5.97
C LEU A 115 12.68 3.03 4.52
N GLU A 116 13.66 3.26 3.66
CA GLU A 116 13.63 2.85 2.27
C GLU A 116 13.56 1.32 2.11
N THR A 117 14.48 0.59 2.76
CA THR A 117 14.49 -0.88 2.72
C THR A 117 13.19 -1.49 3.26
N ARG A 118 12.62 -0.91 4.32
CA ARG A 118 11.31 -1.31 4.84
C ARG A 118 10.18 -1.07 3.83
N SER A 119 10.20 0.06 3.14
CA SER A 119 9.22 0.37 2.08
C SER A 119 9.31 -0.65 0.95
N VAL A 120 10.51 -0.92 0.44
CA VAL A 120 10.76 -1.91 -0.62
C VAL A 120 10.30 -3.30 -0.19
N PHE A 121 10.67 -3.73 1.01
CA PHE A 121 10.26 -5.03 1.54
C PHE A 121 8.73 -5.13 1.64
N SER A 122 8.07 -4.11 2.19
CA SER A 122 6.60 -4.08 2.29
C SER A 122 5.94 -4.13 0.91
N GLN A 123 6.48 -3.42 -0.07
CA GLN A 123 5.97 -3.39 -1.43
C GLN A 123 6.12 -4.74 -2.13
N ILE A 124 7.27 -5.40 -1.99
CA ILE A 124 7.50 -6.73 -2.59
C ILE A 124 6.56 -7.75 -1.93
N PHE A 125 6.43 -7.71 -0.61
CA PHE A 125 5.58 -8.65 0.10
C PHE A 125 4.10 -8.49 -0.28
N THR A 126 3.57 -7.27 -0.25
CA THR A 126 2.15 -6.99 -0.55
C THR A 126 1.84 -6.98 -2.05
N GLY A 127 2.79 -6.57 -2.88
CA GLY A 127 2.61 -6.41 -4.33
C GLY A 127 2.97 -7.64 -5.17
N ILE A 128 3.82 -8.55 -4.67
CA ILE A 128 4.24 -9.75 -5.42
C ILE A 128 3.88 -11.02 -4.65
N PHE A 129 4.37 -11.18 -3.43
CA PHE A 129 4.22 -12.43 -2.68
C PHE A 129 2.75 -12.72 -2.34
N PHE A 130 2.04 -11.69 -1.88
CA PHE A 130 0.63 -11.79 -1.53
C PHE A 130 -0.27 -12.16 -2.74
N PRO A 131 -0.23 -11.48 -3.90
CA PRO A 131 -1.02 -11.90 -5.07
C PRO A 131 -0.58 -13.27 -5.60
N LEU A 132 0.70 -13.65 -5.51
CA LEU A 132 1.14 -15.00 -5.90
C LEU A 132 0.47 -16.12 -5.10
N MET A 133 0.09 -15.87 -3.84
CA MET A 133 -0.65 -16.82 -3.01
C MET A 133 -2.17 -16.69 -3.21
N LEU A 134 -2.68 -15.46 -3.32
CA LEU A 134 -4.12 -15.21 -3.44
C LEU A 134 -4.69 -15.64 -4.81
N VAL A 135 -3.94 -15.40 -5.90
CA VAL A 135 -4.39 -15.70 -7.28
C VAL A 135 -4.67 -17.21 -7.45
N PRO A 136 -3.78 -18.14 -7.09
CA PRO A 136 -4.05 -19.58 -7.23
C PRO A 136 -5.27 -20.00 -6.42
N ILE A 137 -5.36 -19.59 -5.15
CA ILE A 137 -6.46 -19.96 -4.25
C ILE A 137 -7.80 -19.50 -4.84
N ALA A 138 -7.88 -18.24 -5.29
CA ALA A 138 -9.09 -17.69 -5.88
C ALA A 138 -9.48 -18.40 -7.19
N ASN A 139 -8.52 -18.64 -8.10
CA ASN A 139 -8.82 -19.30 -9.37
C ASN A 139 -9.17 -20.78 -9.21
N PHE A 140 -8.52 -21.51 -8.30
CA PHE A 140 -8.88 -22.90 -8.01
C PHE A 140 -10.29 -23.00 -7.42
N SER A 141 -10.64 -22.13 -6.47
CA SER A 141 -12.00 -22.07 -5.92
C SER A 141 -13.05 -21.83 -7.01
N VAL A 142 -12.81 -20.86 -7.91
CA VAL A 142 -13.73 -20.60 -9.03
C VAL A 142 -13.81 -21.78 -9.99
N SER A 143 -12.69 -22.46 -10.26
CA SER A 143 -12.65 -23.61 -11.17
C SER A 143 -13.46 -24.80 -10.68
N ILE A 144 -13.41 -25.08 -9.36
CA ILE A 144 -14.19 -26.16 -8.74
C ILE A 144 -15.69 -25.86 -8.87
N ASN A 145 -16.10 -24.62 -8.58
CA ASN A 145 -17.49 -24.19 -8.71
C ASN A 145 -17.98 -24.26 -10.17
N TYR A 146 -17.13 -23.88 -11.13
CA TYR A 146 -17.44 -23.98 -12.55
C TYR A 146 -17.65 -25.43 -13.00
N PHE A 147 -16.79 -26.36 -12.57
CA PHE A 147 -16.88 -27.77 -12.94
C PHE A 147 -18.15 -28.42 -12.34
N CYS A 148 -18.45 -28.14 -11.07
CA CYS A 148 -19.65 -28.63 -10.40
C CYS A 148 -20.94 -28.12 -11.09
N SER A 149 -20.97 -26.85 -11.50
CA SER A 149 -22.11 -26.29 -12.21
C SER A 149 -22.34 -26.91 -13.59
N ILE A 150 -21.28 -27.41 -14.26
CA ILE A 150 -21.41 -28.11 -15.55
C ILE A 150 -21.87 -29.55 -15.33
N THR A 151 -21.38 -30.26 -14.32
CA THR A 151 -21.78 -31.66 -14.05
C THR A 151 -23.24 -31.80 -13.60
N LEU A 152 -23.84 -30.73 -13.04
CA LEU A 152 -25.24 -30.70 -12.62
C LEU A 152 -26.25 -30.33 -13.72
N ILE A 153 -25.78 -30.07 -14.95
CA ILE A 153 -26.59 -29.79 -16.15
C ILE A 153 -26.47 -30.98 -17.11
#